data_AF-A0A3P6SZU4-F1
#
_entry.id   AF-A0A3P6SZU4-F1
#
_cell.length_a   1.000
_cell.length_b   1.000
_cell.length_c   1.000
_cell.angle_alpha   90.00
_cell.angle_beta   90.00
_cell.angle_gamma   90.00
#
_symmetry.space_group_name_H-M   'P 1'
#
loop_
_entity.id
_entity.type
_entity.pdbx_description
1 polymer ?
#
loop_
_entity_poly.entity_id
_entity_poly.type
_entity_poly.pdbx_seq_one_letter_code
_entity_poly.pdbx_strand_id
1 'polypeptide(L)'
;MQCFQFAIRHGYCQLVEYIWNRIGDNTREYIGLLQWRSLCFRTRDRDTMRFLCTRLCAMNPVGVARISWTAFFDTFYNSVNNEQSDIVVEHKFRKRLEFLIENCCPELRKRLLNMENFR
;
A
#
# COMPACT_ATOMS: atom_id res chain seq x y z
N MET A 1 -16.37 -5.17 11.86
CA MET A 1 -15.30 -4.76 10.92
C MET A 1 -14.03 -4.19 11.55
N GLN A 2 -14.08 -3.71 12.81
CA GLN A 2 -12.89 -3.22 13.53
C GLN A 2 -11.78 -4.28 13.67
N CYS A 3 -12.14 -5.57 13.81
CA CYS A 3 -11.16 -6.66 13.91
C CYS A 3 -10.30 -6.83 12.65
N PHE A 4 -10.89 -6.62 11.46
CA PHE A 4 -10.14 -6.73 10.20
C PHE A 4 -9.12 -5.59 10.08
N GLN A 5 -9.56 -4.36 10.37
CA GLN A 5 -8.67 -3.20 10.39
C GLN A 5 -7.55 -3.34 11.42
N PHE A 6 -7.88 -3.86 12.61
CA PHE A 6 -6.91 -4.14 13.66
C PHE A 6 -5.88 -5.17 13.20
N ALA A 7 -6.32 -6.31 12.65
CA ALA A 7 -5.43 -7.35 12.16
C ALA A 7 -4.44 -6.82 11.11
N ILE A 8 -4.93 -6.02 10.15
CA ILE A 8 -4.09 -5.40 9.12
C ILE A 8 -3.10 -4.41 9.73
N ARG A 9 -3.57 -3.51 10.62
CA ARG A 9 -2.74 -2.46 11.22
C ARG A 9 -1.59 -3.01 12.07
N HIS A 10 -1.79 -4.17 12.69
CA HIS A 10 -0.82 -4.81 13.57
C HIS A 10 0.00 -5.92 12.87
N GLY A 11 -0.25 -6.22 11.59
CA GLY A 11 0.52 -7.20 10.84
C GLY A 11 0.19 -8.66 11.16
N TYR A 12 -1.01 -8.94 11.68
CA TYR A 12 -1.43 -10.31 11.99
C TYR A 12 -1.89 -11.04 10.72
N CYS A 13 -0.96 -11.38 9.82
CA CYS A 13 -1.26 -11.91 8.49
C CYS A 13 -2.24 -13.11 8.51
N GLN A 14 -2.03 -14.08 9.39
CA GLN A 14 -2.94 -15.23 9.53
C GLN A 14 -4.37 -14.83 9.91
N LEU A 15 -4.53 -13.81 10.76
CA LEU A 15 -5.83 -13.29 11.14
C LEU A 15 -6.46 -12.48 9.99
N VAL A 16 -5.64 -11.73 9.24
CA VAL A 16 -6.07 -11.04 8.02
C VAL A 16 -6.61 -12.04 7.00
N GLU A 17 -5.88 -13.13 6.74
CA GLU A 17 -6.29 -14.23 5.86
C GLU A 17 -7.58 -14.89 6.32
N TYR A 18 -7.66 -15.23 7.60
CA TYR A 18 -8.84 -15.86 8.20
C TYR A 18 -10.09 -14.99 8.04
N ILE A 19 -9.98 -13.70 8.35
CA ILE A 19 -11.11 -12.76 8.23
C ILE A 19 -11.44 -12.52 6.75
N TRP A 20 -10.43 -12.34 5.89
CA TRP A 20 -10.60 -12.13 4.46
C TRP A 20 -11.53 -13.17 3.85
N ASN A 21 -11.31 -14.45 4.15
CA ASN A 21 -12.09 -15.56 3.61
C ASN A 21 -13.54 -15.64 4.14
N ARG A 22 -13.93 -14.81 5.11
CA ARG A 22 -15.25 -14.82 5.77
C ARG A 22 -16.07 -13.56 5.55
N ILE A 23 -15.51 -12.55 4.90
CA ILE A 23 -16.19 -11.28 4.62
C ILE A 23 -16.52 -11.17 3.13
N GLY A 24 -17.56 -10.40 2.79
CA GLY A 24 -17.97 -10.19 1.40
C GLY A 24 -17.02 -9.28 0.62
N ASP A 25 -17.04 -9.40 -0.71
CA ASP A 25 -16.12 -8.69 -1.61
C ASP A 25 -16.16 -7.17 -1.45
N ASN A 26 -17.35 -6.57 -1.33
CA ASN A 26 -17.50 -5.14 -1.08
C ASN A 26 -16.74 -4.69 0.19
N THR A 27 -16.73 -5.54 1.23
CA THR A 27 -16.04 -5.23 2.48
C THR A 27 -14.53 -5.45 2.38
N ARG A 28 -14.10 -6.50 1.66
CA ARG A 28 -12.69 -6.77 1.35
C ARG A 28 -12.07 -5.59 0.62
N GLU A 29 -12.73 -5.12 -0.43
CA GLU A 29 -12.26 -4.00 -1.23
C GLU A 29 -12.26 -2.71 -0.41
N TYR A 30 -13.41 -2.32 0.16
CA TYR A 30 -13.55 -1.05 0.87
C TYR A 30 -12.56 -0.92 2.04
N ILE A 31 -12.53 -1.91 2.94
CA ILE A 31 -11.63 -1.86 4.10
C ILE A 31 -10.18 -2.13 3.69
N GLY A 32 -9.97 -3.06 2.76
CA GLY A 32 -8.64 -3.39 2.29
C GLY A 32 -7.95 -2.19 1.63
N LEU A 33 -8.64 -1.44 0.75
CA LEU A 33 -8.11 -0.21 0.16
C LEU A 33 -7.85 0.87 1.21
N LEU A 34 -8.76 1.03 2.19
CA LEU A 34 -8.57 1.97 3.29
C LEU A 34 -7.31 1.65 4.11
N GLN A 35 -7.09 0.38 4.45
CA GLN A 35 -5.93 -0.05 5.21
C GLN A 35 -4.65 -0.11 4.36
N TRP A 36 -4.76 -0.38 3.06
CA TRP A 36 -3.64 -0.38 2.11
C TRP A 36 -2.91 0.95 2.11
N ARG A 37 -3.66 2.06 2.12
CA ARG A 37 -3.10 3.41 2.28
C ARG A 37 -2.26 3.50 3.55
N SER A 38 -2.79 3.02 4.69
CA SER A 38 -2.10 3.05 5.98
C SER A 38 -0.83 2.19 6.01
N LEU A 39 -0.86 1.01 5.38
CA LEU A 39 0.29 0.11 5.27
C LEU A 39 1.41 0.71 4.43
N CYS A 40 1.09 1.37 3.31
CA CYS A 40 2.07 2.07 2.48
C CYS A 40 2.87 3.10 3.29
N PHE A 41 2.25 3.78 4.27
CA PHE A 41 2.94 4.71 5.16
C PHE A 41 3.77 4.06 6.27
N ARG A 42 3.35 2.87 6.73
CA ARG A 42 3.90 2.22 7.93
C ARG A 42 4.91 1.11 7.65
N THR A 43 4.96 0.54 6.45
CA THR A 43 6.02 -0.35 5.90
C THR A 43 6.73 -1.23 6.95
N ARG A 44 5.97 -2.11 7.61
CA ARG A 44 6.50 -2.94 8.71
C ARG A 44 6.29 -4.44 8.53
N ASP A 45 5.16 -4.87 7.97
CA ASP A 45 4.83 -6.29 7.85
C ASP A 45 4.78 -6.72 6.40
N ARG A 46 5.78 -7.51 5.97
CA ARG A 46 5.95 -7.93 4.58
C ARG A 46 4.84 -8.89 4.14
N ASP A 47 4.43 -9.80 5.01
CA ASP A 47 3.48 -10.85 4.66
C ASP A 47 2.07 -10.28 4.50
N THR A 48 1.62 -9.46 5.45
CA THR A 48 0.34 -8.74 5.35
C THR A 48 0.32 -7.82 4.13
N MET A 49 1.45 -7.16 3.83
CA MET A 49 1.56 -6.30 2.64
C MET A 49 1.44 -7.10 1.35
N ARG A 50 2.18 -8.20 1.21
CA ARG A 50 2.13 -9.08 0.03
C ARG A 50 0.74 -9.68 -0.16
N PHE A 51 0.13 -10.15 0.94
CA PHE A 51 -1.22 -10.71 0.94
C PHE A 51 -2.23 -9.69 0.44
N LEU A 52 -2.29 -8.51 1.06
CA LEU A 52 -3.25 -7.47 0.69
C LEU A 52 -2.97 -6.91 -0.70
N CYS A 53 -1.72 -6.67 -1.06
CA CYS A 53 -1.37 -6.19 -2.40
C CYS A 53 -1.87 -7.17 -3.47
N THR A 54 -1.62 -8.47 -3.30
CA THR A 54 -2.02 -9.49 -4.27
C THR A 54 -3.53 -9.56 -4.40
N ARG A 55 -4.23 -9.61 -3.27
CA ARG A 55 -5.70 -9.75 -3.25
C ARG A 55 -6.42 -8.50 -3.72
N LEU A 56 -5.97 -7.33 -3.29
CA LEU A 56 -6.58 -6.06 -3.72
C LEU A 56 -6.26 -5.74 -5.18
N CYS A 57 -5.08 -6.07 -5.69
CA CYS A 57 -4.80 -5.91 -7.12
C CYS A 57 -5.65 -6.82 -7.99
N ALA A 58 -6.01 -8.02 -7.52
CA ALA A 58 -6.93 -8.90 -8.25
C ALA A 58 -8.36 -8.33 -8.30
N MET A 59 -8.76 -7.54 -7.29
CA MET A 59 -10.09 -6.93 -7.22
C MET A 59 -10.16 -5.56 -7.91
N ASN A 60 -9.20 -4.68 -7.62
CA ASN A 60 -9.18 -3.29 -8.08
C ASN A 60 -7.73 -2.80 -8.29
N PRO A 61 -7.08 -3.20 -9.39
CA PRO A 61 -5.69 -2.86 -9.64
C PRO A 61 -5.46 -1.35 -9.83
N VAL A 62 -6.44 -0.63 -10.39
CA VAL A 62 -6.39 0.82 -10.58
C VAL A 62 -6.43 1.55 -9.23
N GLY A 63 -7.37 1.17 -8.36
CA GLY A 63 -7.53 1.76 -7.03
C GLY A 63 -6.28 1.57 -6.16
N VAL A 64 -5.71 0.36 -6.18
CA VAL A 64 -4.46 0.06 -5.46
C VAL A 64 -3.31 0.90 -6.00
N ALA A 65 -3.13 0.95 -7.33
CA ALA A 65 -2.07 1.74 -7.97
C ALA A 65 -2.18 3.23 -7.63
N ARG A 66 -3.39 3.81 -7.72
CA ARG A 66 -3.64 5.22 -7.39
C ARG A 66 -3.32 5.51 -5.93
N ILE A 67 -3.83 4.69 -4.99
CA ILE A 67 -3.58 4.88 -3.55
C ILE A 67 -2.09 4.74 -3.21
N SER A 68 -1.42 3.75 -3.78
CA SER A 68 0.03 3.61 -3.64
C SER A 68 0.73 4.86 -4.14
N TRP A 69 0.43 5.30 -5.35
CA TRP A 69 1.06 6.50 -5.88
C TRP A 69 0.85 7.73 -4.99
N THR A 70 -0.40 8.04 -4.63
CA THR A 70 -0.72 9.16 -3.74
C THR A 70 0.04 9.06 -2.42
N ALA A 71 0.14 7.87 -1.82
CA ALA A 71 0.86 7.71 -0.54
C ALA A 71 2.38 7.96 -0.67
N PHE A 72 2.99 7.53 -1.78
CA PHE A 72 4.44 7.65 -1.99
C PHE A 72 4.84 9.00 -2.62
N PHE A 73 4.16 9.42 -3.68
CA PHE A 73 4.56 10.60 -4.44
C PHE A 73 4.08 11.94 -3.86
N ASP A 74 2.91 12.03 -3.22
CA ASP A 74 2.55 13.30 -2.52
C ASP A 74 3.57 13.60 -1.42
N THR A 75 4.01 12.56 -0.72
CA THR A 75 5.03 12.68 0.33
C THR A 75 6.38 13.12 -0.26
N PHE A 76 6.76 12.58 -1.43
CA PHE A 76 8.00 12.93 -2.13
C PHE A 76 7.96 14.35 -2.72
N TYR A 77 6.93 14.67 -3.49
CA TYR A 77 6.77 15.97 -4.14
C TYR A 77 6.75 17.11 -3.12
N ASN A 78 6.05 16.93 -2.00
CA ASN A 78 6.05 17.91 -0.91
C ASN A 78 7.40 18.00 -0.19
N SER A 79 8.20 16.93 -0.16
CA SER A 79 9.54 16.95 0.44
C SER A 79 10.62 17.56 -0.44
N VAL A 80 10.46 17.48 -1.77
CA VAL A 80 11.42 18.03 -2.75
C VAL A 80 11.12 19.51 -3.01
N ASN A 81 9.85 19.91 -3.06
CA ASN A 81 9.45 21.30 -3.34
C ASN A 81 9.46 22.21 -2.12
N ASN A 82 9.40 21.68 -0.91
CA ASN A 82 9.79 22.46 0.27
C ASN A 82 11.32 22.46 0.29
N GLU A 83 11.93 23.62 0.03
CA GLU A 83 13.37 23.88 -0.14
C GLU A 83 14.29 23.45 1.04
N GLN A 84 13.75 22.75 2.03
CA GLN A 84 14.45 22.05 3.10
C GLN A 84 14.32 20.53 2.93
N SER A 85 14.71 20.00 1.76
CA SER A 85 14.83 18.55 1.58
C SER A 85 16.00 18.07 2.45
N ASP A 86 15.69 17.76 3.70
CA ASP A 86 16.61 17.16 4.65
C ASP A 86 17.00 15.78 4.10
N ILE A 87 18.31 15.49 3.96
CA ILE A 87 18.84 14.24 3.39
C ILE A 87 18.20 13.00 4.06
N VAL A 88 17.80 13.16 5.33
CA VAL A 88 17.08 12.17 6.13
C VAL A 88 15.71 11.81 5.53
N VAL A 89 14.98 12.77 4.98
CA VAL A 89 13.65 12.59 4.38
C VAL A 89 13.76 11.84 3.06
N GLU A 90 14.72 12.21 2.21
CA GLU A 90 14.98 11.53 0.94
C GLU A 90 15.36 10.06 1.16
N HIS A 91 16.29 9.80 2.09
CA HIS A 91 16.72 8.43 2.40
C HIS A 91 15.59 7.58 3.01
N LYS A 92 14.73 8.18 3.85
CA LYS A 92 13.55 7.50 4.40
C LYS A 92 12.52 7.19 3.31
N PHE A 93 12.36 8.08 2.32
CA PHE A 93 11.51 7.84 1.16
C PHE A 93 12.04 6.68 0.32
N ARG A 94 13.33 6.73 -0.07
CA ARG A 94 13.98 5.68 -0.86
C ARG A 94 13.78 4.30 -0.22
N LYS A 95 14.07 4.17 1.08
CA LYS A 95 13.88 2.91 1.82
C LYS A 95 12.44 2.40 1.80
N ARG A 96 11.45 3.30 1.89
CA ARG A 96 10.03 2.91 1.83
C ARG A 96 9.61 2.50 0.43
N LEU A 97 10.11 3.18 -0.60
CA LEU A 97 9.85 2.85 -2.00
C LEU A 97 10.48 1.50 -2.37
N GLU A 98 11.73 1.26 -1.97
CA GLU A 98 12.41 -0.03 -2.11
C GLU A 98 11.58 -1.15 -1.45
N PHE A 99 11.17 -0.94 -0.19
CA PHE A 99 10.32 -1.90 0.52
C PHE A 99 8.99 -2.16 -0.22
N LEU A 100 8.34 -1.12 -0.76
CA LEU A 100 7.12 -1.29 -1.56
C LEU A 100 7.40 -2.14 -2.80
N ILE A 101 8.43 -1.80 -3.57
CA ILE A 101 8.75 -2.49 -4.84
C ILE A 101 9.09 -3.95 -4.57
N GLU A 102 9.81 -4.26 -3.50
CA GLU A 102 10.16 -5.62 -3.10
C GLU A 102 8.97 -6.48 -2.66
N ASN A 103 7.91 -5.85 -2.14
CA ASN A 103 6.78 -6.55 -1.51
C ASN A 103 5.44 -6.39 -2.24
N CYS A 104 5.38 -5.57 -3.29
CA CYS A 104 4.20 -5.46 -4.13
C CYS A 104 4.13 -6.60 -5.16
N CYS A 105 2.91 -6.91 -5.59
CA CYS A 105 2.69 -7.88 -6.64
C CYS A 105 3.17 -7.35 -8.01
N PRO A 106 3.45 -8.23 -8.99
CA PRO A 106 3.93 -7.82 -10.32
C PRO A 106 3.01 -6.82 -11.03
N GLU A 107 1.69 -6.96 -10.86
CA GLU A 107 0.70 -6.05 -11.46
C GLU A 107 0.84 -4.63 -10.92
N LEU A 108 0.96 -4.49 -9.60
CA LEU A 108 1.18 -3.18 -8.99
C LEU A 108 2.53 -2.60 -9.41
N ARG A 109 3.59 -3.41 -9.44
CA ARG A 109 4.91 -2.98 -9.88
C ARG A 109 4.88 -2.43 -11.31
N LYS A 110 4.23 -3.15 -12.24
CA LYS A 110 4.05 -2.70 -13.62
C LYS A 110 3.29 -1.38 -13.71
N ARG A 111 2.20 -1.23 -12.92
CA ARG A 111 1.39 0.00 -12.92
C ARG A 111 2.07 1.20 -12.28
N LEU A 112 2.91 0.98 -11.27
CA LEU A 112 3.72 2.05 -10.67
C LEU A 112 4.81 2.54 -11.64
N LEU A 113 5.33 1.67 -12.50
CA LEU A 113 6.31 2.02 -13.53
C LEU A 113 5.66 2.66 -14.76
N ASN A 114 4.42 2.27 -15.09
CA ASN A 114 3.67 2.86 -16.19
C ASN A 114 2.94 4.13 -15.73
N MET A 115 3.58 5.27 -15.96
CA MET A 115 3.04 6.63 -15.75
C MET A 115 1.81 6.99 -16.63
N GLU A 116 1.18 6.03 -17.31
CA GLU A 116 0.00 6.27 -18.15
C GLU A 116 -1.35 6.22 -17.40
N ASN A 117 -1.39 5.70 -16.17
CA ASN A 117 -2.62 5.69 -15.33
C ASN A 117 -2.90 7.06 -14.65
N PHE A 118 -2.32 8.15 -15.17
CA PHE A 118 -2.13 9.44 -14.51
C PHE A 118 -2.94 10.59 -15.10
N ARG A 119 -3.94 10.31 -15.95
CA ARG A 119 -4.93 11.28 -16.42
C ARG A 119 -6.29 11.05 -15.78
#